data_AF-A0A9D6DIW6-F1
#
_entry.id   AF-A0A9D6DIW6-F1
#
_cell.length_a   1.000
_cell.length_b   1.000
_cell.length_c   1.000
_cell.angle_alpha   90.00
_cell.angle_beta   90.00
_cell.angle_gamma   90.00
#
_symmetry.space_group_name_H-M   'P 1'
#
loop_
_entity.id
_entity.type
_entity.pdbx_description
1 polymer ?
#
loop_
_entity_poly.entity_id
_entity_poly.type
_entity_poly.pdbx_seq_one_letter_code
_entity_poly.pdbx_strand_id
1 'polypeptide(L)' 'VRGNARLVAASNYSPWALGRALAFLRKNAGRFPFERLVSHVFPLARITEAFREADWKGRGGDGLRLSRAALSMAE' A
#
# COMPACT_ATOMS: atom_id res chain seq x y z
N VAL A 1 -26.86 22.50 17.29
CA VAL A 1 -26.38 22.31 15.90
C VAL A 1 -25.84 20.88 15.79
N ARG A 2 -26.51 19.99 15.05
CA ARG A 2 -25.97 18.65 14.76
C ARG A 2 -25.02 18.80 13.57
N GLY A 3 -23.75 18.46 13.77
CA GLY A 3 -22.72 18.57 12.73
C GLY A 3 -23.03 17.63 11.56
N ASN A 4 -22.99 18.16 10.34
CA ASN A 4 -23.12 17.35 9.11
C ASN A 4 -21.91 16.43 8.99
N ALA A 5 -22.05 15.16 9.40
CA ALA A 5 -21.06 14.13 9.11
C ALA A 5 -21.30 13.58 7.69
N ARG A 6 -20.31 13.72 6.80
CA ARG A 6 -20.32 13.13 5.46
C ARG A 6 -19.64 11.76 5.51
N LEU A 7 -20.41 10.70 5.29
CA LEU A 7 -19.90 9.34 5.26
C LEU A 7 -19.44 9.00 3.82
N VAL A 8 -18.14 8.72 3.64
CA VAL A 8 -17.57 8.27 2.37
C VAL A 8 -17.32 6.77 2.48
N ALA A 9 -18.26 5.97 1.96
CA ALA A 9 -18.29 4.52 2.15
C ALA A 9 -17.16 3.75 1.45
N ALA A 10 -16.63 4.27 0.34
CA ALA A 10 -15.49 3.71 -0.35
C ALA A 10 -14.73 4.80 -1.10
N SER A 11 -13.45 4.99 -0.78
CA SER A 11 -12.54 5.80 -1.59
C SER A 11 -11.81 4.86 -2.55
N ASN A 12 -12.51 4.46 -3.60
CA ASN A 12 -11.93 3.65 -4.67
C ASN A 12 -11.47 4.54 -5.81
N TYR A 13 -10.46 4.06 -6.55
CA TYR A 13 -10.07 4.68 -7.80
C TYR A 13 -11.14 4.46 -8.86
N SER A 14 -11.27 5.43 -9.78
CA SER A 14 -12.01 5.18 -11.02
C SER A 14 -11.32 4.07 -11.82
N PRO A 15 -12.05 3.20 -12.52
CA PRO A 15 -11.45 2.09 -13.28
C PRO A 15 -10.37 2.53 -14.29
N TRP A 16 -10.54 3.70 -14.92
CA TRP A 16 -9.56 4.26 -15.86
C TRP A 16 -8.21 4.58 -15.21
N ALA A 17 -8.20 4.90 -13.92
CA ALA A 17 -6.98 5.32 -13.22
C ALA A 17 -5.98 4.17 -13.09
N LEU A 18 -6.45 2.92 -12.98
CA LEU A 18 -5.59 1.74 -12.92
C LEU A 18 -4.78 1.56 -14.21
N GLY A 19 -5.42 1.67 -15.36
CA GLY A 19 -4.74 1.56 -16.66
C GLY A 19 -3.69 2.65 -16.85
N ARG A 20 -4.00 3.88 -16.42
CA ARG A 20 -3.06 5.02 -16.46
C ARG A 20 -1.87 4.83 -15.50
N ALA A 21 -2.13 4.35 -14.29
CA ALA A 21 -1.09 4.07 -13.30
C ALA A 21 -0.13 2.97 -13.80
N LEU A 22 -0.66 1.89 -14.36
CA LEU A 22 0.17 0.81 -14.90
C LEU A 22 1.03 1.28 -16.09
N ALA A 23 0.45 2.08 -16.99
CA ALA A 23 1.20 2.66 -18.11
C ALA A 23 2.34 3.57 -17.61
N PHE A 24 2.11 4.34 -16.55
CA PHE A 24 3.14 5.16 -15.91
C PHE A 24 4.25 4.31 -15.29
N LEU A 25 3.92 3.27 -14.52
CA LEU A 25 4.90 2.38 -13.89
C LEU A 25 5.77 1.70 -14.95
N ARG A 26 5.16 1.14 -16.00
CA ARG A 26 5.89 0.49 -17.10
C ARG A 26 6.83 1.46 -17.81
N LYS A 27 6.36 2.68 -18.11
CA LYS A 27 7.18 3.70 -18.80
C LYS A 27 8.38 4.15 -17.96
N ASN A 28 8.27 4.12 -16.63
CA ASN A 28 9.28 4.64 -15.72
C ASN A 28 9.99 3.55 -14.90
N ALA A 29 9.83 2.27 -15.26
CA ALA A 29 10.32 1.14 -14.48
C ALA A 29 11.83 1.21 -14.18
N GLY A 30 12.65 1.70 -15.12
CA GLY A 30 14.09 1.90 -14.94
C GLY A 30 14.49 3.32 -14.51
N ARG A 31 13.53 4.24 -14.34
CA ARG A 31 13.80 5.65 -14.01
C ARG A 31 13.76 5.91 -12.51
N PHE A 32 12.87 5.23 -11.80
CA PHE A 32 12.68 5.40 -10.36
C PHE A 32 12.91 4.07 -9.65
N PRO A 33 13.45 4.08 -8.41
CA PRO A 33 13.73 2.88 -7.64
C PRO A 33 12.44 2.33 -7.01
N PHE A 34 11.49 1.89 -7.83
CA PHE A 34 10.19 1.39 -7.37
C PHE A 34 10.31 0.17 -6.47
N GLU A 35 11.37 -0.63 -6.63
CA GLU A 35 11.72 -1.77 -5.78
C GLU A 35 11.91 -1.37 -4.31
N ARG A 36 12.29 -0.11 -4.02
CA ARG A 36 12.45 0.38 -2.65
C ARG A 36 11.13 0.77 -1.98
N LEU A 37 10.02 0.78 -2.73
CA LEU A 37 8.70 1.09 -2.17
C LEU A 37 8.15 -0.05 -1.32
N VAL A 38 8.54 -1.30 -1.61
CA VAL A 38 8.16 -2.48 -0.82
C VAL A 38 9.32 -2.82 0.09
N SER A 39 9.13 -2.61 1.38
CA SER A 39 10.19 -2.79 2.38
C SER A 39 10.33 -4.24 2.84
N HIS A 40 9.23 -4.98 2.90
CA HIS A 40 9.17 -6.35 3.43
C HIS A 40 8.19 -7.19 2.62
N VAL A 41 8.55 -8.46 2.39
CA VAL A 41 7.75 -9.46 1.69
C VAL A 41 7.55 -10.65 2.61
N PHE A 42 6.30 -11.05 2.80
CA PHE A 42 5.93 -12.17 3.66
C PHE A 42 5.32 -13.31 2.82
N PRO A 43 5.66 -14.59 3.10
CA PRO A 43 4.94 -15.70 2.51
C PRO A 43 3.51 -15.76 3.07
N LEU A 44 2.58 -16.34 2.31
CA LEU A 44 1.17 -16.42 2.71
C LEU A 44 0.97 -17.11 4.07
N ALA A 45 1.79 -18.10 4.41
CA ALA A 45 1.77 -18.77 5.71
C ALA A 45 1.97 -17.81 6.90
N ARG A 46 2.57 -16.64 6.67
CA ARG A 46 2.82 -15.59 7.67
C ARG A 46 1.91 -14.36 7.49
N ILE A 47 0.74 -14.52 6.87
CA ILE A 47 -0.19 -13.42 6.61
C ILE A 47 -0.55 -12.61 7.87
N THR A 48 -0.69 -13.27 9.02
CA THR A 48 -0.98 -12.59 10.30
C THR A 48 0.17 -11.69 10.76
N GLU A 49 1.42 -12.12 10.61
CA GLU A 49 2.61 -11.31 10.89
C GLU A 49 2.69 -10.13 9.91
N ALA A 50 2.46 -10.39 8.61
CA ALA A 50 2.44 -9.37 7.58
C ALA A 50 1.43 -8.24 7.90
N PHE A 51 0.21 -8.59 8.33
CA PHE A 51 -0.78 -7.58 8.73
C PHE A 51 -0.39 -6.83 9.99
N ARG A 52 0.18 -7.49 11.00
CA ARG A 52 0.65 -6.84 12.24
C ARG A 52 1.76 -5.82 11.95
N GLU A 53 2.68 -6.15 11.05
CA GLU A 53 3.75 -5.23 10.67
C GLU A 53 3.28 -4.11 9.74
N ALA A 54 2.35 -4.41 8.84
CA ALA A 54 1.76 -3.43 7.94
C ALA A 54 0.85 -2.42 8.63
N ASP A 55 0.33 -2.74 9.82
CA ASP A 55 -0.60 -1.87 10.53
C ASP A 55 0.10 -0.63 11.10
N TRP A 56 0.16 0.39 10.26
CA TRP A 56 0.84 1.67 10.51
C TRP A 56 0.19 2.46 11.66
N LYS A 57 -1.08 2.19 12.00
CA LYS A 57 -1.83 2.93 13.03
C LYS A 57 -1.35 2.69 14.46
N GLY A 58 -0.52 1.67 14.70
CA GLY A 58 0.01 1.36 16.03
C GLY A 58 1.33 2.06 16.40
N ARG A 59 2.01 2.75 15.46
CA ARG A 59 3.33 3.33 15.70
C ARG A 59 3.26 4.85 15.79
N GLY A 60 3.14 5.37 17.02
CA GLY A 60 3.52 6.75 17.30
C GLY A 60 5.05 6.88 17.18
N GLY A 61 5.53 7.58 16.16
CA GLY A 61 6.96 7.95 16.03
C GLY A 61 7.72 7.19 14.94
N ASP A 62 8.44 7.97 14.12
CA ASP A 62 9.38 7.61 13.04
C ASP A 62 8.83 6.89 11.81
N GLY A 63 8.17 7.68 10.94
CA GLY A 63 7.62 7.32 9.63
C GLY A 63 8.63 6.94 8.53
N LEU A 64 9.76 6.29 8.87
CA LEU A 64 10.81 5.93 7.89
C LEU A 64 11.20 4.44 7.88
N ARG A 65 10.73 3.61 8.82
CA ARG A 65 11.18 2.20 8.92
C ARG A 65 10.36 1.17 8.14
N LEU A 66 9.10 1.48 7.80
CA LEU A 66 8.21 0.62 7.02
C LEU A 66 7.41 1.51 6.05
N SER A 67 7.70 1.43 4.76
CA SER A 67 7.00 2.22 3.73
C SER A 67 5.75 1.50 3.23
N ARG A 68 5.85 0.22 2.82
CA ARG A 68 4.73 -0.70 2.51
C ARG A 68 5.16 -2.17 2.67
N ALA A 69 4.21 -3.05 3.00
CA ALA A 69 4.35 -4.51 3.00
C ALA A 69 3.58 -5.12 1.81
N ALA A 70 4.10 -6.19 1.22
CA ALA A 70 3.45 -6.92 0.12
C ALA A 70 3.36 -8.43 0.43
N LEU A 71 2.26 -9.04 -0.02
CA LEU A 71 2.07 -10.50 0.00
C LEU A 71 2.59 -11.08 -1.33
N SER A 72 3.41 -12.12 -1.25
CA SER A 72 3.85 -12.86 -2.43
C SER A 72 3.16 -14.23 -2.48
N MET A 73 2.74 -14.61 -3.69
CA MET A 73 2.15 -15.91 -4.04
C MET A 73 3.17 -16.72 -4.84
N ALA A 74 4.43 -16.73 -4.42
CA ALA A 74 5.47 -17.58 -5.00
C ALA A 74 6.01 -18.47 -3.88
N GLU A 75 6.18 -19.75 -4.18
CA GLU A 75 6.73 -20.78 -3.29
C GLU A 75 8.14 -20.45 -2.80
#